data_AF-A0A920TGU4-F1
#
_entry.id   AF-A0A920TGU4-F1
#
_cell.length_a   1.000
_cell.length_b   1.000
_cell.length_c   1.000
_cell.angle_alpha   90.00
_cell.angle_beta   90.00
_cell.angle_gamma   90.00
#
_symmetry.space_group_name_H-M   'P 1'
#
loop_
_entity.id
_entity.type
_entity.pdbx_description
1 polymer ?
#
loop_
_entity_poly.entity_id
_entity_poly.type
_entity_poly.pdbx_seq_one_letter_code
_entity_poly.pdbx_strand_id
1 'polypeptide(L)'
;MLGGLATAYAIEQICNISPKLKWPNDIWIEQKKIAGILVETSYTENLPEWQILGVGINVNSRPLKVTNPSYDVSCLADIIGHKVDRVNYYNNWYTMLGYYIVSWTKTLLGKSGRSVCSGKINNRSY
;
A
#
# COMPACT_ATOMS: atom_id res chain seq x y z
N MET A 1 -2.60 -4.83 0.77
CA MET A 1 -3.62 -3.76 0.67
C MET A 1 -3.47 -2.65 1.71
N LEU A 2 -3.20 -2.93 3.00
CA LEU A 2 -3.09 -1.87 4.03
C LEU A 2 -2.04 -0.80 3.71
N GLY A 3 -0.84 -1.20 3.25
CA GLY A 3 0.20 -0.25 2.84
C GLY A 3 -0.23 0.69 1.71
N GLY A 4 -0.98 0.18 0.72
CA GLY A 4 -1.53 1.00 -0.36
C GLY A 4 -2.57 2.01 0.14
N LEU A 5 -3.45 1.60 1.07
CA LEU A 5 -4.46 2.47 1.66
C LEU A 5 -3.81 3.58 2.50
N ALA A 6 -2.87 3.23 3.37
CA ALA A 6 -2.12 4.19 4.17
C ALA A 6 -1.39 5.23 3.31
N THR A 7 -0.80 4.77 2.19
CA THR A 7 -0.09 5.64 1.25
C THR A 7 -1.04 6.58 0.50
N ALA A 8 -2.19 6.07 0.04
CA ALA A 8 -3.20 6.90 -0.61
C ALA A 8 -3.77 7.96 0.34
N TYR A 9 -4.11 7.59 1.57
CA TYR A 9 -4.63 8.51 2.58
C TYR A 9 -3.60 9.58 2.97
N ALA A 10 -2.33 9.21 3.13
CA ALA A 10 -1.29 10.17 3.47
C ALA A 10 -1.07 11.21 2.36
N ILE A 11 -1.16 10.78 1.10
CA ILE A 11 -1.12 11.69 -0.04
C ILE A 11 -2.34 12.62 -0.02
N GLU A 12 -3.53 12.09 0.22
CA GLU A 12 -4.77 12.88 0.28
C GLU A 12 -4.69 13.97 1.37
N GLN A 13 -4.23 13.62 2.57
CA GLN A 13 -4.14 14.55 3.70
C GLN A 13 -3.07 15.65 3.49
N ILE A 14 -1.91 15.29 2.94
CA ILE A 14 -0.78 16.22 2.80
C ILE A 14 -0.91 17.09 1.54
N CYS A 15 -1.41 16.51 0.44
CA CYS A 15 -1.42 17.15 -0.86
C CYS A 15 -2.81 17.66 -1.28
N ASN A 16 -3.87 17.34 -0.53
CA ASN A 16 -5.26 17.70 -0.84
C ASN A 16 -5.68 17.30 -2.26
N ILE A 17 -5.29 16.10 -2.67
CA ILE A 17 -5.60 15.47 -3.96
C ILE A 17 -6.16 14.07 -3.73
N SER A 18 -6.95 13.55 -4.67
CA SER A 18 -7.55 12.22 -4.54
C SER A 18 -6.78 11.15 -5.35
N PRO A 19 -5.82 10.44 -4.74
CA PRO A 19 -5.11 9.35 -5.40
C PRO A 19 -6.00 8.15 -5.65
N LYS A 20 -5.76 7.46 -6.77
CA LYS A 20 -6.41 6.19 -7.11
C LYS A 20 -5.48 5.03 -6.79
N LEU A 21 -5.97 4.09 -5.99
CA LEU A 21 -5.30 2.80 -5.80
C LEU A 21 -5.63 1.89 -7.00
N LYS A 22 -4.67 1.74 -7.92
CA LYS A 22 -4.78 0.78 -9.02
C LYS A 22 -4.33 -0.58 -8.50
N TRP A 23 -5.29 -1.49 -8.42
CA TRP A 23 -5.02 -2.86 -8.00
C TRP A 23 -3.94 -3.50 -8.89
N PRO A 24 -3.01 -4.30 -8.33
CA PRO A 24 -2.92 -4.72 -6.93
C PRO A 24 -2.17 -3.75 -6.00
N ASN A 25 -1.29 -2.93 -6.56
CA ASN A 25 -0.12 -2.46 -5.82
C ASN A 25 0.33 -1.03 -6.18
N ASP A 26 -0.41 -0.31 -7.03
CA ASP A 26 0.06 0.99 -7.52
C ASP A 26 -0.84 2.14 -7.10
N ILE A 27 -0.24 3.30 -6.90
CA ILE A 27 -0.96 4.55 -6.65
C ILE A 27 -0.79 5.48 -7.84
N TRP A 28 -1.92 5.98 -8.32
CA TRP A 28 -2.02 6.78 -9.52
C TRP A 28 -2.70 8.10 -9.23
N ILE A 29 -2.19 9.17 -9.84
CA ILE A 29 -2.79 10.49 -9.83
C ILE A 29 -2.76 11.00 -11.26
N GLU A 30 -3.90 11.49 -11.77
CA GLU A 30 -4.01 12.00 -13.14
C GLU A 30 -3.46 11.05 -14.22
N GLN A 31 -3.73 9.75 -14.09
CA GLN A 31 -3.25 8.69 -15.00
C GLN A 31 -1.72 8.50 -15.02
N LYS A 32 -1.00 9.07 -14.04
CA LYS A 32 0.43 8.87 -13.85
C LYS A 32 0.68 8.05 -12.59
N LYS A 33 1.60 7.10 -12.65
CA LYS A 33 2.03 6.33 -11.48
C LYS A 33 2.89 7.20 -10.57
N ILE A 34 2.55 7.20 -9.27
CA ILE A 34 3.22 7.98 -8.22
C ILE A 34 3.94 7.08 -7.24
N ALA A 35 3.35 5.94 -6.89
CA ALA A 35 3.91 5.01 -5.94
C ALA A 35 3.65 3.54 -6.32
N GLY A 36 4.49 2.65 -5.83
CA GLY A 36 4.33 1.20 -5.89
C GLY A 36 4.51 0.58 -4.51
N ILE A 37 3.71 -0.46 -4.24
CA ILE A 37 3.71 -1.22 -2.99
C ILE A 37 4.09 -2.66 -3.31
N LEU A 38 5.04 -3.21 -2.57
CA LEU A 38 5.46 -4.61 -2.66
C LEU A 38 5.27 -5.28 -1.30
N VAL A 39 4.82 -6.53 -1.30
CA VAL A 39 4.80 -7.37 -0.10
C VAL A 39 5.56 -8.64 -0.41
N GLU A 40 6.58 -8.92 0.38
CA GLU A 40 7.32 -10.18 0.37
C GLU A 40 6.99 -10.96 1.65
N THR A 41 6.80 -12.27 1.53
CA THR A 41 6.37 -13.11 2.63
C THR A 41 7.24 -14.37 2.66
N SER A 42 7.73 -14.75 3.84
CA SER A 42 8.30 -16.09 4.08
C SER A 42 7.29 -17.00 4.73
N TYR A 43 7.41 -18.30 4.42
CA TYR A 43 6.57 -19.35 4.95
C TYR A 43 7.41 -20.50 5.50
N THR A 44 7.02 -21.01 6.65
CA THR A 44 7.54 -22.25 7.24
C THR A 44 6.35 -23.15 7.53
N GLU A 45 6.35 -24.39 7.03
CA GLU A 45 5.25 -25.35 7.20
C GLU A 45 3.85 -24.80 6.83
N ASN A 46 3.77 -24.02 5.74
CA ASN A 46 2.55 -23.31 5.29
C ASN A 46 2.05 -22.19 6.22
N LEU A 47 2.80 -21.82 7.26
CA LEU A 47 2.51 -20.67 8.11
C LEU A 47 3.40 -19.49 7.74
N PRO A 48 2.85 -18.27 7.60
CA PRO A 48 3.66 -17.08 7.33
C PRO A 48 4.55 -16.79 8.54
N GLU A 49 5.85 -16.77 8.32
CA GLU A 49 6.86 -16.49 9.36
C GLU A 49 7.08 -14.97 9.51
N TRP A 50 7.23 -14.29 8.38
CA TRP A 50 7.40 -12.84 8.33
C TRP A 50 6.85 -12.26 7.03
N GLN A 51 6.55 -10.96 7.06
CA GLN A 51 6.17 -10.17 5.90
C GLN A 51 6.96 -8.86 5.87
N ILE A 52 7.48 -8.51 4.70
CA ILE A 52 8.16 -7.24 4.45
C ILE A 52 7.26 -6.41 3.53
N LEU A 53 6.89 -5.22 3.99
CA LEU A 53 6.14 -4.24 3.21
C LEU A 53 7.12 -3.21 2.64
N GLY A 54 7.35 -3.25 1.33
CA GLY A 54 8.05 -2.22 0.59
C GLY A 54 7.09 -1.15 0.06
N VAL A 55 7.39 0.12 0.28
CA VAL A 55 6.66 1.25 -0.32
C VAL A 55 7.65 2.19 -0.99
N GLY A 56 7.52 2.34 -2.30
CA GLY A 56 8.28 3.32 -3.09
C GLY A 56 7.36 4.42 -3.56
N ILE A 57 7.65 5.67 -3.20
CA ILE A 57 6.87 6.85 -3.63
C ILE A 57 7.78 7.94 -4.22
N ASN A 58 7.34 8.50 -5.34
CA ASN A 58 7.95 9.66 -5.96
C ASN A 58 7.43 10.94 -5.30
N VAL A 59 8.19 11.51 -4.36
CA VAL A 59 7.76 12.71 -3.61
C VAL A 59 8.15 14.01 -4.33
N ASN A 60 9.45 14.33 -4.35
CA ASN A 60 9.98 15.57 -4.94
C ASN A 60 10.80 15.35 -6.22
N SER A 61 10.86 14.10 -6.67
CA SER A 61 11.61 13.70 -7.86
C SER A 61 11.01 12.42 -8.40
N ARG A 62 11.16 12.23 -9.71
CA ARG A 62 10.82 11.00 -10.42
C ARG A 62 11.96 10.61 -11.35
N PRO A 63 12.02 9.35 -11.80
CA PRO A 63 12.97 8.95 -12.83
C PRO A 63 12.77 9.78 -14.11
N LEU A 64 13.87 10.37 -14.61
CA LEU A 64 13.85 11.17 -15.85
C LEU A 64 13.77 10.31 -17.11
N LYS A 65 14.33 9.10 -17.04
CA LYS A 65 14.20 8.05 -18.05
C LYS A 65 13.71 6.80 -17.35
N VAL A 66 12.48 6.42 -17.64
CA VAL A 66 12.04 5.05 -17.45
C VAL A 66 12.18 4.41 -18.83
N THR A 67 12.96 3.35 -18.96
CA THR A 67 13.06 2.62 -20.21
C THR A 67 11.75 1.86 -20.44
N ASN A 68 11.04 2.21 -21.50
CA ASN A 68 9.84 1.55 -22.01
C ASN A 68 8.70 1.33 -20.98
N PRO A 69 8.28 2.33 -20.18
CA PRO A 69 7.12 2.13 -19.34
C PRO A 69 5.87 2.12 -20.24
N SER A 70 4.99 1.15 -20.03
CA SER A 70 3.66 1.14 -20.66
C SER A 70 2.74 2.24 -20.09
N TYR A 71 3.27 3.18 -19.29
CA TYR A 71 2.53 4.18 -18.53
C TYR A 71 3.38 5.38 -18.13
N ASP A 72 2.72 6.50 -17.86
CA ASP A 72 3.39 7.71 -17.39
C ASP A 72 3.73 7.65 -15.90
N VAL A 73 4.84 8.30 -15.52
CA VAL A 73 5.31 8.40 -14.13
C VAL A 73 5.39 9.87 -13.73
N SER A 74 4.94 10.20 -12.53
CA SER A 74 5.06 11.54 -11.95
C SER A 74 5.59 11.49 -10.50
N CYS A 75 5.80 12.65 -9.89
CA CYS A 75 6.00 12.80 -8.45
C CYS A 75 4.97 13.75 -7.84
N LEU A 76 4.80 13.74 -6.52
CA LEU A 76 3.84 14.62 -5.84
C LEU A 76 4.12 16.11 -6.12
N ALA A 77 5.39 16.52 -6.10
CA ALA A 77 5.77 17.91 -6.36
C ALA A 77 5.38 18.38 -7.76
N ASP A 78 5.47 17.50 -8.78
CA ASP A 78 5.02 17.81 -10.15
C ASP A 78 3.50 18.02 -10.20
N ILE A 79 2.73 17.30 -9.38
CA ILE A 79 1.26 17.40 -9.34
C ILE A 79 0.81 18.67 -8.62
N ILE A 80 1.40 18.98 -7.46
CA ILE A 80 0.97 20.12 -6.62
C ILE A 80 1.70 21.43 -6.92
N GLY A 81 2.71 21.41 -7.80
CA GLY A 81 3.46 22.59 -8.24
C GLY A 81 4.50 23.12 -7.25
N HIS A 82 4.75 22.43 -6.13
CA HIS A 82 5.75 22.82 -5.13
C HIS A 82 6.31 21.59 -4.40
N LYS A 83 7.45 21.75 -3.71
CA LYS A 83 8.08 20.66 -2.97
C LYS A 83 7.22 20.26 -1.76
N VAL A 84 7.07 18.97 -1.56
CA VAL A 84 6.47 18.36 -0.37
C VAL A 84 7.53 18.22 0.71
N ASP A 85 7.17 18.57 1.95
CA ASP A 85 7.98 18.22 3.12
C ASP A 85 7.96 16.70 3.33
N ARG A 86 9.11 16.07 3.07
CA ARG A 86 9.28 14.62 3.17
C ARG A 86 9.14 14.09 4.59
N VAL A 87 9.54 14.88 5.59
CA VAL A 87 9.46 14.46 7.00
C VAL A 87 8.02 14.48 7.45
N ASN A 88 7.29 15.55 7.13
CA ASN A 88 5.86 15.64 7.40
C ASN A 88 5.09 14.50 6.70
N TYR A 89 5.38 14.27 5.41
CA TYR A 89 4.77 13.17 4.67
C TYR A 89 5.04 11.80 5.34
N TYR A 90 6.29 11.51 5.69
CA TYR A 90 6.65 10.25 6.34
C TYR A 90 5.93 10.06 7.68
N ASN A 91 5.90 11.09 8.52
CA ASN A 91 5.24 11.02 9.84
C ASN A 91 3.73 10.78 9.70
N ASN A 92 3.08 11.45 8.75
CA ASN A 92 1.68 11.23 8.44
C ASN A 92 1.44 9.80 7.93
N TRP A 93 2.25 9.34 6.96
CA TRP A 93 2.18 7.99 6.42
C TRP A 93 2.35 6.91 7.50
N TYR A 94 3.36 7.06 8.37
CA TYR A 94 3.61 6.14 9.47
C TYR A 94 2.41 6.04 10.43
N THR A 95 1.82 7.20 10.75
CA THR A 95 0.62 7.28 11.58
C THR A 95 -0.57 6.57 10.93
N MET A 96 -0.78 6.79 9.61
CA MET A 96 -1.86 6.13 8.87
C MET A 96 -1.65 4.62 8.77
N LEU A 97 -0.41 4.17 8.51
CA LEU A 97 -0.10 2.73 8.47
C LEU A 97 -0.38 2.06 9.82
N GLY A 98 0.08 2.67 10.91
CA GLY A 98 -0.19 2.19 12.27
C GLY A 98 -1.68 2.13 12.56
N TYR A 99 -2.43 3.18 12.22
CA TYR A 99 -3.88 3.22 12.37
C TYR A 99 -4.57 2.07 11.61
N TYR A 100 -4.22 1.84 10.34
CA TYR A 100 -4.84 0.78 9.54
C TYR A 100 -4.48 -0.62 10.01
N ILE A 101 -3.24 -0.85 10.42
CA ILE A 101 -2.82 -2.14 11.00
C ILE A 101 -3.63 -2.43 12.26
N VAL A 102 -3.67 -1.49 13.21
CA VAL A 102 -4.41 -1.68 14.47
C VAL A 102 -5.90 -1.87 14.23
N SER A 103 -6.50 -1.05 13.36
CA SER A 103 -7.93 -1.11 13.06
C SER A 103 -8.32 -2.43 12.40
N TRP A 104 -7.49 -2.92 11.48
CA TRP A 104 -7.68 -4.21 10.85
C TRP A 104 -7.58 -5.36 11.86
N THR A 105 -6.56 -5.34 12.74
CA THR A 105 -6.39 -6.36 13.80
C THR A 105 -7.58 -6.38 14.76
N LYS A 106 -8.07 -5.22 15.20
CA LYS A 106 -9.28 -5.12 16.05
C LYS A 106 -10.51 -5.70 15.34
N THR A 107 -10.65 -5.45 14.03
CA THR A 107 -11.76 -5.99 13.23
C THR A 107 -11.69 -7.51 13.14
N LEU A 108 -10.50 -8.09 12.99
CA LEU A 108 -10.33 -9.54 12.98
C LEU A 108 -10.63 -10.18 14.33
N LEU A 109 -10.08 -9.62 15.42
CA LEU A 109 -10.30 -10.13 16.76
C LEU A 109 -11.76 -9.98 17.20
N GLY A 110 -12.40 -8.87 16.86
CA GLY A 110 -13.84 -8.65 17.09
C GLY A 110 -14.77 -9.51 16.23
N LYS A 111 -14.29 -10.04 15.10
CA LYS A 111 -15.03 -10.97 14.24
C LYS A 111 -14.82 -12.45 14.61
N SER A 112 -13.91 -12.78 15.52
CA SER A 112 -13.68 -14.15 16.00
C SER A 112 -14.89 -14.79 16.71
N GLY A 113 -15.95 -14.02 16.98
CA GLY A 113 -17.25 -14.51 17.45
C GLY A 113 -18.20 -15.03 16.34
N ARG A 114 -17.81 -15.03 15.06
CA ARG A 114 -18.57 -15.69 13.98
C ARG A 114 -17.70 -16.74 13.31
N SER A 115 -18.09 -18.00 13.49
CA SER A 115 -17.51 -19.18 12.84
C SER A 115 -17.25 -18.92 11.36
N VAL A 116 -15.99 -18.93 10.97
CA VAL A 116 -15.59 -19.01 9.56
C VAL A 116 -15.79 -20.47 9.17
N CYS A 117 -16.72 -20.73 8.27
CA CYS A 117 -17.06 -22.07 7.78
C CYS A 117 -15.81 -22.89 7.47
N SER A 118 -15.68 -24.03 8.16
CA SER A 118 -14.70 -25.07 7.89
C SER A 118 -14.88 -25.61 6.47
N GLY A 119 -13.98 -25.28 5.56
CA GLY A 119 -13.82 -26.04 4.32
C GLY A 119 -13.35 -27.44 4.67
N LYS A 120 -14.20 -28.46 4.43
CA LYS A 120 -13.82 -29.87 4.55
C LYS A 120 -12.64 -30.14 3.62
N ILE A 121 -11.51 -30.51 4.20
CA ILE A 121 -10.38 -31.11 3.46
C ILE A 121 -10.85 -32.52 3.07
N ASN A 122 -11.17 -32.72 1.79
CA ASN A 122 -11.41 -34.05 1.25
C ASN A 122 -10.05 -34.77 1.14
N ASN A 123 -9.80 -35.70 2.04
CA ASN A 123 -8.80 -36.75 1.84
C ASN A 123 -9.20 -37.59 0.63
N ARG A 124 -8.39 -37.56 -0.43
CA ARG A 124 -8.25 -38.68 -1.35
C ARG A 124 -6.79 -39.09 -1.37
N SER A 125 -6.52 -40.20 -0.71
CA SER A 125 -5.30 -41.00 -0.84
C SER A 125 -5.36 -41.79 -2.15
N TYR A 126 -4.21 -41.84 -2.84
CA TYR A 126 -3.76 -42.75 -3.91
C TYR A 126 -4.71 -43.06 -5.08
#